data_AF-A0A949N8Q7-F1
#
_entry.id   AF-A0A949N8Q7-F1
#
_cell.length_a   1.000
_cell.length_b   1.000
_cell.length_c   1.000
_cell.angle_alpha   90.00
_cell.angle_beta   90.00
_cell.angle_gamma   90.00
#
_symmetry.space_group_name_H-M   'P 1'
#
loop_
_entity.id
_entity.type
_entity.pdbx_description
1 polymer ?
#
loop_
_entity_poly.entity_id
_entity_poly.type
_entity_poly.pdbx_seq_one_letter_code
_entity_poly.pdbx_strand_id
1 'polypeptide(L)'
;MRSTGLVGLLFVTVLLSTGIGPGCSNEADRTDKKPADLTILFSNDLLGKIRSCGCLVEDTGGLGRRTSYIKNVRKGVRNVLVLDAGDAFSLDLGYSKEEAQLTFDAFDIMGLDVFTPGEMEFIFGLPFIQALAENVSFDIVAANVILRRTDEPVFGKRYVIRELEGGLKVGITGVLDEVMRFPAYIDKSEFMIEPAEKVLRKVVADMKKEADFLILISHMGQERTEGILEIIDDFDIALVGHGKPGIKGEVKVGKTLLLGTAGEGQYIGNMKLTLNSSGEYVYGRLRHVQLLSKNYELDRDIEDLFRLYKLPLTDKELNKPGRSTDGK
;
A
#
# COMPACT_ATOMS: atom_id res chain seq x y z
N MET A 1 -13.40 -103.81 7.97
CA MET A 1 -13.45 -103.73 6.49
C MET A 1 -12.40 -102.72 6.04
N ARG A 2 -11.52 -103.15 5.11
CA ARG A 2 -10.71 -102.42 4.09
C ARG A 2 -10.40 -100.91 4.31
N SER A 3 -9.26 -100.33 3.96
CA SER A 3 -7.95 -100.69 3.39
C SER A 3 -7.18 -99.36 3.22
N THR A 4 -5.86 -99.40 2.95
CA THR A 4 -5.04 -98.41 2.17
C THR A 4 -4.85 -97.00 2.80
N GLY A 5 -3.67 -96.41 3.00
CA GLY A 5 -2.31 -96.58 2.47
C GLY A 5 -1.95 -95.46 1.47
N LEU A 6 -1.01 -94.55 1.81
CA LEU A 6 -0.06 -93.70 0.98
C LEU A 6 0.30 -92.43 1.79
N VAL A 7 1.54 -92.14 2.23
CA VAL A 7 2.83 -91.78 1.57
C VAL A 7 2.86 -90.37 0.93
N GLY A 8 3.88 -89.57 1.33
CA GLY A 8 4.44 -88.42 0.60
C GLY A 8 3.97 -87.05 1.11
N LEU A 9 4.77 -85.99 1.23
CA LEU A 9 6.17 -85.72 0.88
C LEU A 9 6.51 -84.34 1.51
N LEU A 10 7.70 -84.18 2.09
CA LEU A 10 8.24 -82.88 2.53
C LEU A 10 8.37 -81.92 1.34
N PHE A 11 7.90 -80.68 1.49
CA PHE A 11 8.35 -79.55 0.66
C PHE A 11 8.81 -78.42 1.57
N VAL A 12 10.14 -78.28 1.68
CA VAL A 12 10.82 -77.11 2.23
C VAL A 12 10.84 -76.06 1.13
N THR A 13 10.18 -74.92 1.34
CA THR A 13 10.32 -73.74 0.48
C THR A 13 11.19 -72.72 1.20
N VAL A 14 12.44 -72.58 0.73
CA VAL A 14 13.33 -71.48 1.06
C VAL A 14 12.93 -70.29 0.17
N LEU A 15 12.52 -69.18 0.78
CA LEU A 15 12.36 -67.89 0.12
C LEU A 15 13.37 -66.92 0.74
N LEU A 16 14.47 -66.68 0.01
CA LEU A 16 15.30 -65.50 0.19
C LEU A 16 14.67 -64.33 -0.57
N SER A 17 14.44 -63.19 0.10
CA SER A 17 14.64 -61.88 -0.53
C SER A 17 14.71 -60.74 0.50
N THR A 18 15.87 -60.09 0.48
CA THR A 18 16.12 -58.63 0.56
C THR A 18 15.60 -57.84 1.76
N GLY A 19 16.55 -57.42 2.61
CA GLY A 19 16.35 -56.41 3.63
C GLY A 19 16.08 -55.02 3.06
N ILE A 20 15.29 -54.25 3.83
CA ILE A 20 15.18 -52.80 3.76
C ILE A 20 15.32 -52.31 5.20
N GLY A 21 16.30 -51.44 5.42
CA GLY A 21 16.70 -50.90 6.72
C GLY A 21 15.66 -49.99 7.37
N PRO A 22 15.96 -49.48 8.57
CA PRO A 22 15.04 -48.68 9.35
C PRO A 22 14.77 -47.37 8.63
N GLY A 23 13.50 -47.07 8.38
CA GLY A 23 13.07 -45.80 7.82
C GLY A 23 13.47 -44.67 8.75
N CYS A 24 14.41 -43.84 8.30
CA CYS A 24 14.57 -42.50 8.80
C CYS A 24 13.23 -41.77 8.62
N SER A 25 12.55 -41.48 9.71
CA SER A 25 11.55 -40.43 9.77
C SER A 25 12.25 -39.13 9.40
N ASN A 26 12.07 -38.69 8.15
CA ASN A 26 12.29 -37.29 7.79
C ASN A 26 11.29 -36.47 8.59
N GLU A 27 11.71 -35.99 9.76
CA GLU A 27 11.25 -34.72 10.30
C GLU A 27 11.59 -33.68 9.23
N ALA A 28 10.66 -33.50 8.30
CA ALA A 28 10.66 -32.38 7.39
C ALA A 28 10.50 -31.14 8.27
N ASP A 29 11.65 -30.54 8.57
CA ASP A 29 11.83 -29.19 9.06
C ASP A 29 10.82 -28.26 8.38
N ARG A 30 9.71 -27.99 9.07
CA ARG A 30 8.79 -26.91 8.74
C ARG A 30 9.52 -25.63 9.11
N THR A 31 10.44 -25.22 8.23
CA THR A 31 10.84 -23.83 8.18
C THR A 31 9.60 -23.04 7.80
N ASP A 32 9.02 -22.34 8.77
CA ASP A 32 8.08 -21.26 8.60
C ASP A 32 8.68 -20.23 7.64
N LYS A 33 8.50 -20.45 6.33
CA LYS A 33 9.05 -19.56 5.31
C LYS A 33 8.25 -18.27 5.30
N LYS A 34 8.71 -17.27 6.05
CA LYS A 34 8.36 -15.86 5.83
C LYS A 34 8.59 -15.53 4.34
N PRO A 35 7.68 -14.80 3.69
CA PRO A 35 7.72 -14.59 2.26
C PRO A 35 9.03 -13.94 1.79
N ALA A 36 9.47 -14.41 0.63
CA ALA A 36 10.72 -14.01 0.01
C ALA A 36 10.71 -12.57 -0.52
N ASP A 37 9.56 -12.02 -0.94
CA ASP A 37 9.49 -10.73 -1.61
C ASP A 37 8.25 -9.91 -1.19
N LEU A 38 8.40 -8.58 -1.06
CA LEU A 38 7.34 -7.58 -0.87
C LEU A 38 7.57 -6.41 -1.83
N THR A 39 6.54 -5.98 -2.56
CA THR A 39 6.59 -4.74 -3.36
C THR A 39 5.68 -3.69 -2.74
N ILE A 40 6.23 -2.53 -2.42
CA ILE A 40 5.47 -1.37 -1.96
C ILE A 40 5.37 -0.39 -3.12
N LEU A 41 4.15 -0.14 -3.56
CA LEU A 41 3.81 0.94 -4.47
C LEU A 41 3.28 2.09 -3.64
N PHE A 42 3.73 3.30 -3.91
CA PHE A 42 3.34 4.43 -3.08
C PHE A 42 3.21 5.75 -3.82
N SER A 43 2.42 6.64 -3.23
CA SER A 43 2.24 8.02 -3.64
C SER A 43 1.91 8.93 -2.46
N ASN A 44 1.86 10.22 -2.72
CA ASN A 44 1.59 11.29 -1.76
C ASN A 44 1.19 12.54 -2.57
N ASP A 45 0.50 13.49 -1.94
CA ASP A 45 0.25 14.84 -2.45
C ASP A 45 -0.33 14.84 -3.88
N LEU A 46 -1.42 14.12 -4.15
CA LEU A 46 -2.10 14.16 -5.46
C LEU A 46 -2.61 15.57 -5.78
N LEU A 47 -3.07 16.30 -4.76
CA LEU A 47 -3.52 17.69 -4.84
C LEU A 47 -4.55 17.93 -5.94
N GLY A 48 -5.56 17.05 -5.99
CA GLY A 48 -6.66 17.13 -6.96
C GLY A 48 -6.24 16.93 -8.43
N LYS A 49 -4.99 16.53 -8.72
CA LYS A 49 -4.52 16.22 -10.09
C LYS A 49 -5.02 14.84 -10.54
N ILE A 50 -6.35 14.73 -10.69
CA ILE A 50 -7.05 13.50 -11.04
C ILE A 50 -6.83 13.09 -12.51
N ARG A 51 -6.53 14.07 -13.37
CA ARG A 51 -6.17 13.92 -14.79
C ARG A 51 -4.67 14.08 -14.97
N SER A 52 -4.19 13.76 -16.17
CA SER A 52 -2.82 14.08 -16.56
C SER A 52 -2.53 15.59 -16.53
N CYS A 53 -1.24 15.95 -16.50
CA CYS A 53 -0.80 17.35 -16.43
C CYS A 53 -1.19 18.21 -17.64
N GLY A 54 -1.63 17.60 -18.74
CA GLY A 54 -1.92 18.31 -19.99
C GLY A 54 -0.67 18.85 -20.68
N CYS A 55 0.52 18.42 -20.27
CA CYS A 55 1.81 18.96 -20.69
C CYS A 55 1.99 18.90 -22.22
N LEU A 56 2.53 19.96 -22.83
CA LEU A 56 2.74 20.04 -24.29
C LEU A 56 3.67 18.94 -24.81
N VAL A 57 4.68 18.61 -24.02
CA VAL A 57 5.65 17.56 -24.30
C VAL A 57 5.54 16.53 -23.18
N GLU A 58 5.37 15.27 -23.54
CA GLU A 58 5.35 14.12 -22.63
C GLU A 58 4.31 14.22 -21.50
N ASP A 59 3.03 14.30 -21.88
CA ASP A 59 1.90 14.28 -20.95
C ASP A 59 2.00 13.13 -19.93
N THR A 60 1.81 13.45 -18.64
CA THR A 60 2.10 12.52 -17.54
C THR A 60 1.08 12.58 -16.42
N GLY A 61 0.99 11.50 -15.64
CA GLY A 61 0.16 11.37 -14.46
C GLY A 61 -1.28 10.98 -14.77
N GLY A 62 -2.18 11.35 -13.85
CA GLY A 62 -3.60 11.01 -13.86
C GLY A 62 -3.92 9.65 -13.24
N LEU A 63 -5.11 9.56 -12.64
CA LEU A 63 -5.58 8.36 -11.93
C LEU A 63 -5.66 7.13 -12.85
N GLY A 64 -5.99 7.32 -14.13
CA GLY A 64 -6.10 6.23 -15.09
C GLY A 64 -4.76 5.52 -15.33
N ARG A 65 -3.67 6.27 -15.56
CA ARG A 65 -2.34 5.66 -15.80
C ARG A 65 -1.74 5.08 -14.53
N ARG A 66 -2.00 5.71 -13.37
CA ARG A 66 -1.62 5.16 -12.05
C ARG A 66 -2.23 3.78 -11.87
N THR A 67 -3.53 3.66 -12.13
CA THR A 67 -4.28 2.41 -12.05
C THR A 67 -3.74 1.35 -13.00
N SER A 68 -3.51 1.70 -14.28
CA SER A 68 -2.91 0.78 -15.25
C SER A 68 -1.56 0.25 -14.79
N TYR A 69 -0.69 1.12 -14.28
CA TYR A 69 0.62 0.73 -13.79
C TYR A 69 0.51 -0.22 -12.59
N ILE A 70 -0.30 0.11 -11.60
CA ILE A 70 -0.47 -0.70 -10.38
C ILE A 70 -1.08 -2.07 -10.71
N LYS A 71 -2.16 -2.11 -11.51
CA LYS A 71 -2.75 -3.38 -11.98
C LYS A 71 -1.73 -4.22 -12.77
N ASN A 72 -0.87 -3.60 -13.57
CA ASN A 72 0.18 -4.32 -14.29
C ASN A 72 1.26 -4.89 -13.36
N VAL A 73 1.68 -4.14 -12.34
CA VAL A 73 2.62 -4.66 -11.32
C VAL A 73 2.01 -5.85 -10.61
N ARG A 74 0.75 -5.75 -10.14
CA ARG A 74 0.04 -6.83 -9.43
C ARG A 74 -0.05 -8.14 -10.23
N LYS A 75 0.00 -8.11 -11.58
CA LYS A 75 0.03 -9.33 -12.41
C LYS A 75 1.34 -10.11 -12.31
N GLY A 76 2.45 -9.44 -11.98
CA GLY A 76 3.80 -10.01 -12.03
C GLY A 76 4.47 -10.22 -10.67
N VAL A 77 3.85 -9.77 -9.58
CA VAL A 77 4.38 -9.92 -8.22
C VAL A 77 3.28 -10.36 -7.27
N ARG A 78 3.64 -11.23 -6.32
CA ARG A 78 2.71 -11.89 -5.40
C ARG A 78 2.23 -10.94 -4.29
N ASN A 79 3.17 -10.36 -3.57
CA ASN A 79 2.90 -9.50 -2.42
C ASN A 79 3.08 -8.04 -2.83
N VAL A 80 1.96 -7.31 -2.93
CA VAL A 80 1.94 -5.88 -3.24
C VAL A 80 1.13 -5.15 -2.19
N LEU A 81 1.73 -4.11 -1.62
CA LEU A 81 1.04 -3.10 -0.83
C LEU A 81 1.05 -1.77 -1.59
N VAL A 82 -0.11 -1.17 -1.75
CA VAL A 82 -0.30 0.15 -2.36
C VAL A 82 -0.67 1.13 -1.26
N LEU A 83 0.19 2.12 -1.02
CA LEU A 83 0.07 3.05 0.11
C LEU A 83 0.02 4.49 -0.40
N ASP A 84 -0.75 5.34 0.25
CA ASP A 84 -0.77 6.76 -0.10
C ASP A 84 -0.76 7.63 1.16
N ALA A 85 0.14 8.60 1.16
CA ALA A 85 0.40 9.48 2.30
C ALA A 85 -0.34 10.80 2.22
N GLY A 86 -1.56 10.83 1.70
CA GLY A 86 -2.48 11.94 1.93
C GLY A 86 -2.31 13.11 0.99
N ASP A 87 -3.10 14.15 1.25
CA ASP A 87 -3.28 15.30 0.37
C ASP A 87 -3.73 14.88 -1.03
N ALA A 88 -4.75 14.03 -1.06
CA ALA A 88 -5.40 13.61 -2.28
C ALA A 88 -6.22 14.76 -2.90
N PHE A 89 -6.83 15.58 -2.05
CA PHE A 89 -7.73 16.68 -2.42
C PHE A 89 -7.00 18.00 -2.66
N SER A 90 -7.72 19.01 -3.19
CA SER A 90 -7.14 20.33 -3.51
C SER A 90 -7.98 21.48 -2.97
N LEU A 91 -7.30 22.58 -2.63
CA LEU A 91 -7.92 23.87 -2.31
C LEU A 91 -8.15 24.76 -3.54
N ASP A 92 -7.86 24.27 -4.74
CA ASP A 92 -8.12 25.00 -6.00
C ASP A 92 -9.60 25.43 -6.07
N LEU A 93 -9.88 26.66 -6.50
CA LEU A 93 -11.24 27.28 -6.48
C LEU A 93 -12.32 26.54 -7.29
N GLY A 94 -11.95 25.51 -8.05
CA GLY A 94 -12.88 24.66 -8.79
C GLY A 94 -12.99 23.23 -8.27
N TYR A 95 -12.21 22.84 -7.25
CA TYR A 95 -12.22 21.48 -6.74
C TYR A 95 -13.53 21.19 -6.00
N SER A 96 -14.19 20.11 -6.38
CA SER A 96 -15.57 19.79 -5.97
C SER A 96 -15.65 18.53 -5.09
N LYS A 97 -16.79 18.36 -4.41
CA LYS A 97 -17.08 17.12 -3.66
C LYS A 97 -17.18 15.91 -4.58
N GLU A 98 -17.66 16.11 -5.80
CA GLU A 98 -17.73 15.11 -6.85
C GLU A 98 -16.33 14.65 -7.29
N GLU A 99 -15.36 15.57 -7.42
CA GLU A 99 -13.97 15.22 -7.70
C GLU A 99 -13.29 14.50 -6.52
N ALA A 100 -13.62 14.89 -5.28
CA ALA A 100 -13.14 14.18 -4.09
C ALA A 100 -13.68 12.75 -4.02
N GLN A 101 -14.98 12.55 -4.26
CA GLN A 101 -15.59 11.22 -4.31
C GLN A 101 -14.97 10.39 -5.46
N LEU A 102 -14.86 10.95 -6.67
CA LEU A 102 -14.20 10.26 -7.79
C LEU A 102 -12.78 9.84 -7.43
N THR A 103 -12.04 10.68 -6.71
CA THR A 103 -10.65 10.37 -6.31
C THR A 103 -10.61 9.12 -5.43
N PHE A 104 -11.50 9.00 -4.46
CA PHE A 104 -11.55 7.85 -3.56
C PHE A 104 -12.09 6.59 -4.26
N ASP A 105 -13.12 6.71 -5.09
CA ASP A 105 -13.61 5.61 -5.92
C ASP A 105 -12.50 5.10 -6.87
N ALA A 106 -11.69 6.01 -7.42
CA ALA A 106 -10.55 5.65 -8.24
C ALA A 106 -9.44 4.96 -7.44
N PHE A 107 -9.20 5.36 -6.19
CA PHE A 107 -8.27 4.67 -5.29
C PHE A 107 -8.75 3.26 -4.97
N ASP A 108 -10.06 3.06 -4.84
CA ASP A 108 -10.66 1.74 -4.65
C ASP A 108 -10.42 0.84 -5.87
N ILE A 109 -10.74 1.33 -7.08
CA ILE A 109 -10.47 0.63 -8.35
C ILE A 109 -8.97 0.35 -8.57
N MET A 110 -8.12 1.28 -8.14
CA MET A 110 -6.66 1.16 -8.18
C MET A 110 -6.14 0.05 -7.26
N GLY A 111 -6.94 -0.35 -6.27
CA GLY A 111 -6.55 -1.29 -5.24
C GLY A 111 -5.56 -0.67 -4.27
N LEU A 112 -5.87 0.52 -3.76
CA LEU A 112 -5.17 1.10 -2.61
C LEU A 112 -5.36 0.19 -1.39
N ASP A 113 -4.33 0.02 -0.56
CA ASP A 113 -4.41 -0.83 0.63
C ASP A 113 -4.59 0.00 1.90
N VAL A 114 -3.79 1.07 2.05
CA VAL A 114 -3.86 1.98 3.20
C VAL A 114 -3.62 3.43 2.75
N PHE A 115 -4.46 4.32 3.28
CA PHE A 115 -4.40 5.76 3.08
C PHE A 115 -4.24 6.48 4.42
N THR A 116 -3.36 7.48 4.51
CA THR A 116 -3.34 8.40 5.65
C THR A 116 -3.73 9.79 5.16
N PRO A 117 -4.80 10.40 5.71
CA PRO A 117 -5.23 11.73 5.30
C PRO A 117 -4.19 12.78 5.69
N GLY A 118 -4.07 13.79 4.84
CA GLY A 118 -3.46 15.09 5.16
C GLY A 118 -4.53 16.10 5.55
N GLU A 119 -4.13 17.37 5.68
CA GLU A 119 -5.08 18.44 5.96
C GLU A 119 -6.09 18.65 4.83
N MET A 120 -5.72 18.31 3.59
CA MET A 120 -6.57 18.56 2.42
C MET A 120 -7.80 17.64 2.40
N GLU A 121 -7.75 16.48 3.06
CA GLU A 121 -8.90 15.60 3.17
C GLU A 121 -10.05 16.21 4.00
N PHE A 122 -9.76 17.21 4.83
CA PHE A 122 -10.73 17.84 5.71
C PHE A 122 -11.39 19.08 5.09
N ILE A 123 -11.05 19.47 3.85
CA ILE A 123 -11.54 20.72 3.23
C ILE A 123 -13.06 20.82 3.13
N PHE A 124 -13.75 19.68 3.06
CA PHE A 124 -15.22 19.61 3.02
C PHE A 124 -15.86 19.27 4.37
N GLY A 125 -15.06 19.28 5.44
CA GLY A 125 -15.46 18.98 6.81
C GLY A 125 -15.32 17.51 7.20
N LEU A 126 -15.21 17.26 8.51
CA LEU A 126 -15.10 15.93 9.08
C LEU A 126 -16.23 14.97 8.65
N PRO A 127 -17.52 15.37 8.63
CA PRO A 127 -18.60 14.47 8.20
C PRO A 127 -18.45 13.98 6.77
N PHE A 128 -17.88 14.79 5.87
CA PHE A 128 -17.71 14.41 4.47
C PHE A 128 -16.64 13.33 4.32
N ILE A 129 -15.46 13.51 4.91
CA ILE A 129 -14.38 12.51 4.83
C ILE A 129 -14.74 11.21 5.57
N GLN A 130 -15.51 11.28 6.66
CA GLN A 130 -16.04 10.09 7.32
C GLN A 130 -17.03 9.33 6.43
N ALA A 131 -17.94 10.04 5.76
CA ALA A 131 -18.85 9.40 4.80
C ALA A 131 -18.10 8.76 3.63
N LEU A 132 -17.02 9.38 3.13
CA LEU A 132 -16.15 8.75 2.13
C LEU A 132 -15.48 7.48 2.67
N ALA A 133 -14.94 7.55 3.90
CA ALA A 133 -14.27 6.42 4.55
C ALA A 133 -15.18 5.20 4.72
N GLU A 134 -16.48 5.40 4.92
CA GLU A 134 -17.47 4.32 5.03
C GLU A 134 -17.76 3.61 3.70
N ASN A 135 -17.44 4.24 2.56
CA ASN A 135 -17.81 3.76 1.22
C ASN A 135 -16.62 3.21 0.41
N VAL A 136 -15.42 3.15 0.98
CA VAL A 136 -14.21 2.61 0.31
C VAL A 136 -13.79 1.28 0.93
N SER A 137 -13.09 0.44 0.15
CA SER A 137 -12.60 -0.86 0.63
C SER A 137 -11.21 -0.82 1.25
N PHE A 138 -10.44 0.26 1.03
CA PHE A 138 -9.13 0.46 1.63
C PHE A 138 -9.22 1.04 3.05
N ASP A 139 -8.20 0.77 3.87
CA ASP A 139 -8.18 1.31 5.24
C ASP A 139 -7.67 2.76 5.25
N ILE A 140 -8.40 3.63 5.94
CA ILE A 140 -7.94 4.98 6.27
C ILE A 140 -7.39 4.97 7.69
N VAL A 141 -6.12 5.34 7.86
CA VAL A 141 -5.43 5.29 9.15
C VAL A 141 -4.78 6.63 9.46
N ALA A 142 -5.18 7.21 10.59
CA ALA A 142 -4.59 8.40 11.18
C ALA A 142 -4.62 8.27 12.71
N ALA A 143 -3.60 7.64 13.27
CA ALA A 143 -3.55 7.20 14.66
C ALA A 143 -3.71 8.33 15.67
N ASN A 144 -3.26 9.54 15.31
CA ASN A 144 -3.28 10.71 16.17
C ASN A 144 -4.40 11.70 15.83
N VAL A 145 -5.26 11.40 14.85
CA VAL A 145 -6.46 12.20 14.59
C VAL A 145 -7.63 11.58 15.35
N ILE A 146 -8.03 12.23 16.44
CA ILE A 146 -9.00 11.68 17.39
C ILE A 146 -10.23 12.57 17.53
N LEU A 147 -11.34 11.95 17.89
CA LEU A 147 -12.55 12.66 18.31
C LEU A 147 -12.35 13.22 19.72
N ARG A 148 -12.57 14.52 19.92
CA ARG A 148 -12.36 15.20 21.22
C ARG A 148 -13.25 14.67 22.34
N ARG A 149 -14.38 14.05 22.01
CA ARG A 149 -15.36 13.57 22.99
C ARG A 149 -15.00 12.21 23.57
N THR A 150 -14.25 11.40 22.83
CA THR A 150 -14.02 9.99 23.15
C THR A 150 -12.55 9.61 23.19
N ASP A 151 -11.65 10.46 22.68
CA ASP A 151 -10.24 10.17 22.44
C ASP A 151 -9.99 8.97 21.50
N GLU A 152 -11.03 8.55 20.78
CA GLU A 152 -10.97 7.47 19.80
C GLU A 152 -10.53 8.00 18.43
N PRO A 153 -9.83 7.20 17.61
CA PRO A 153 -9.44 7.59 16.26
C PRO A 153 -10.66 7.93 15.41
N VAL A 154 -10.58 9.01 14.64
CA VAL A 154 -11.66 9.46 13.75
C VAL A 154 -12.11 8.37 12.77
N PHE A 155 -11.17 7.53 12.32
CA PHE A 155 -11.40 6.45 11.35
C PHE A 155 -11.46 5.06 12.02
N GLY A 156 -11.65 5.01 13.35
CA GLY A 156 -11.88 3.78 14.12
C GLY A 156 -10.66 2.91 14.38
N LYS A 157 -9.54 3.08 13.66
CA LYS A 157 -8.31 2.30 13.84
C LYS A 157 -7.10 3.20 14.02
N ARG A 158 -6.21 2.85 14.96
CA ARG A 158 -4.89 3.50 15.09
C ARG A 158 -3.85 2.91 14.16
N TYR A 159 -3.98 1.62 13.84
CA TYR A 159 -3.12 0.92 12.90
C TYR A 159 -3.89 -0.25 12.28
N VAL A 160 -3.31 -0.84 11.24
CA VAL A 160 -3.82 -2.06 10.60
C VAL A 160 -2.70 -3.07 10.45
N ILE A 161 -3.04 -4.34 10.50
CA ILE A 161 -2.13 -5.44 10.17
C ILE A 161 -2.55 -6.00 8.81
N ARG A 162 -1.60 -6.10 7.88
CA ARG A 162 -1.75 -6.79 6.60
C ARG A 162 -0.94 -8.07 6.63
N GLU A 163 -1.62 -9.20 6.60
CA GLU A 163 -0.97 -10.50 6.43
C GLU A 163 -0.81 -10.79 4.94
N LEU A 164 0.43 -10.93 4.50
CA LEU A 164 0.78 -11.22 3.11
C LEU A 164 0.87 -12.72 2.87
N GLU A 165 0.86 -13.15 1.61
CA GLU A 165 1.08 -14.56 1.29
C GLU A 165 2.43 -15.03 1.85
N GLY A 166 2.43 -16.18 2.53
CA GLY A 166 3.59 -16.68 3.29
C GLY A 166 3.60 -16.28 4.77
N GLY A 167 2.61 -15.53 5.25
CA GLY A 167 2.39 -15.25 6.67
C GLY A 167 3.17 -14.05 7.22
N LEU A 168 3.78 -13.21 6.38
CA LEU A 168 4.39 -11.96 6.84
C LEU A 168 3.29 -11.00 7.30
N LYS A 169 3.38 -10.53 8.54
CA LYS A 169 2.47 -9.52 9.07
C LYS A 169 3.12 -8.14 9.03
N VAL A 170 2.53 -7.25 8.25
CA VAL A 170 2.95 -5.86 8.10
C VAL A 170 2.03 -4.96 8.93
N GLY A 171 2.57 -4.31 9.96
CA GLY A 171 1.89 -3.31 10.75
C GLY A 171 2.02 -1.94 10.12
N ILE A 172 0.90 -1.27 9.87
CA ILE A 172 0.85 0.02 9.17
C ILE A 172 0.08 1.02 10.03
N THR A 173 0.72 2.14 10.36
CA THR A 173 0.09 3.27 11.07
C THR A 173 0.26 4.55 10.27
N GLY A 174 -0.63 5.51 10.52
CA GLY A 174 -0.58 6.84 9.92
C GLY A 174 -0.55 7.94 10.97
N VAL A 175 0.12 9.07 10.72
CA VAL A 175 0.05 10.27 11.57
C VAL A 175 0.12 11.56 10.77
N LEU A 176 -0.46 12.62 11.33
CA LEU A 176 -0.31 14.00 10.86
C LEU A 176 0.55 14.79 11.85
N ASP A 177 1.11 15.93 11.44
CA ASP A 177 1.82 16.80 12.38
C ASP A 177 0.81 17.47 13.32
N GLU A 178 1.04 17.43 14.63
CA GLU A 178 0.20 18.15 15.59
C GLU A 178 0.17 19.68 15.39
N VAL A 179 1.18 20.26 14.72
CA VAL A 179 1.20 21.69 14.38
C VAL A 179 0.65 21.99 12.97
N MET A 180 0.11 20.98 12.29
CA MET A 180 -0.43 21.11 10.93
C MET A 180 -1.51 22.21 10.85
N ARG A 181 -1.40 23.05 9.81
CA ARG A 181 -2.32 24.16 9.59
C ARG A 181 -3.44 23.75 8.66
N PHE A 182 -4.66 23.76 9.20
CA PHE A 182 -5.87 23.59 8.41
C PHE A 182 -6.36 24.94 7.87
N PRO A 183 -7.09 24.96 6.74
CA PRO A 183 -7.79 26.16 6.32
C PRO A 183 -8.67 26.70 7.45
N ALA A 184 -8.68 28.02 7.63
CA ALA A 184 -9.28 28.66 8.80
C ALA A 184 -10.80 28.42 8.93
N TYR A 185 -11.48 28.07 7.84
CA TYR A 185 -12.91 27.76 7.83
C TYR A 185 -13.24 26.32 8.26
N ILE A 186 -12.23 25.46 8.45
CA ILE A 186 -12.45 24.08 8.90
C ILE A 186 -12.81 24.08 10.38
N ASP A 187 -14.01 23.56 10.68
CA ASP A 187 -14.43 23.33 12.04
C ASP A 187 -13.69 22.13 12.65
N LYS A 188 -12.88 22.41 13.67
CA LYS A 188 -12.13 21.42 14.46
C LYS A 188 -12.71 21.23 15.87
N SER A 189 -13.94 21.66 16.10
CA SER A 189 -14.61 21.52 17.40
C SER A 189 -14.85 20.06 17.79
N GLU A 190 -14.87 19.14 16.82
CA GLU A 190 -15.14 17.72 17.04
C GLU A 190 -13.88 16.84 17.08
N PHE A 191 -12.77 17.28 16.50
CA PHE A 191 -11.54 16.48 16.41
C PHE A 191 -10.27 17.27 16.77
N MET A 192 -9.20 16.55 17.05
CA MET A 192 -7.88 17.11 17.26
C MET A 192 -6.78 16.18 16.79
N ILE A 193 -5.58 16.74 16.65
CA ILE A 193 -4.36 16.00 16.37
C ILE A 193 -3.58 15.88 17.69
N GLU A 194 -3.44 14.67 18.21
CA GLU A 194 -2.56 14.38 19.35
C GLU A 194 -1.08 14.48 18.93
N PRO A 195 -0.17 14.81 19.85
CA PRO A 195 1.27 14.77 19.57
C PRO A 195 1.71 13.42 18.99
N ALA A 196 2.31 13.44 17.80
CA ALA A 196 2.61 12.22 17.06
C ALA A 196 3.50 11.26 17.86
N GLU A 197 4.55 11.77 18.52
CA GLU A 197 5.47 10.96 19.34
C GLU A 197 4.73 10.15 20.41
N LYS A 198 3.83 10.81 21.16
CA LYS A 198 3.06 10.18 22.26
C LYS A 198 2.22 9.02 21.74
N VAL A 199 1.56 9.21 20.59
CA VAL A 199 0.70 8.19 19.98
C VAL A 199 1.54 7.06 19.41
N LEU A 200 2.58 7.38 18.66
CA LEU A 200 3.43 6.39 18.00
C LEU A 200 4.13 5.46 19.00
N ARG A 201 4.60 5.96 20.15
CA ARG A 201 5.18 5.10 21.20
C ARG A 201 4.23 3.99 21.65
N LYS A 202 2.93 4.29 21.75
CA LYS A 202 1.91 3.30 22.12
C LYS A 202 1.62 2.36 20.95
N VAL A 203 1.35 2.91 19.78
CA VAL A 203 0.98 2.14 18.58
C VAL A 203 2.09 1.18 18.16
N VAL A 204 3.35 1.61 18.20
CA VAL A 204 4.50 0.75 17.91
C VAL A 204 4.61 -0.39 18.92
N ALA A 205 4.44 -0.11 20.22
CA ALA A 205 4.50 -1.15 21.25
C ALA A 205 3.42 -2.23 21.05
N ASP A 206 2.25 -1.86 20.51
CA ASP A 206 1.19 -2.80 20.18
C ASP A 206 1.45 -3.54 18.87
N MET A 207 1.79 -2.83 17.79
CA MET A 207 2.10 -3.45 16.49
C MET A 207 3.23 -4.48 16.60
N LYS A 208 4.28 -4.24 17.40
CA LYS A 208 5.39 -5.19 17.58
C LYS A 208 4.98 -6.54 18.18
N LYS A 209 3.81 -6.63 18.82
CA LYS A 209 3.28 -7.90 19.35
C LYS A 209 2.63 -8.75 18.25
N GLU A 210 2.26 -8.13 17.13
CA GLU A 210 1.40 -8.73 16.11
C GLU A 210 2.01 -8.73 14.70
N ALA A 211 3.02 -7.88 14.45
CA ALA A 211 3.66 -7.66 13.16
C ALA A 211 5.16 -7.93 13.17
N ASP A 212 5.67 -8.38 12.03
CA ASP A 212 7.08 -8.61 11.77
C ASP A 212 7.78 -7.39 11.14
N PHE A 213 7.01 -6.55 10.43
CA PHE A 213 7.51 -5.43 9.65
C PHE A 213 6.61 -4.21 9.86
N LEU A 214 7.20 -3.05 10.13
CA LEU A 214 6.46 -1.84 10.51
C LEU A 214 6.62 -0.72 9.48
N ILE A 215 5.49 -0.16 9.05
CA ILE A 215 5.41 0.97 8.13
C ILE A 215 4.73 2.15 8.82
N LEU A 216 5.39 3.30 8.80
CA LEU A 216 4.81 4.59 9.14
C LEU A 216 4.39 5.30 7.85
N ILE A 217 3.14 5.73 7.76
CA ILE A 217 2.68 6.70 6.76
C ILE A 217 2.60 8.07 7.46
N SER A 218 3.56 8.94 7.19
CA SER A 218 3.74 10.21 7.85
C SER A 218 3.30 11.37 6.97
N HIS A 219 2.20 12.03 7.35
CA HIS A 219 1.78 13.31 6.78
C HIS A 219 2.30 14.47 7.65
N MET A 220 3.59 14.45 7.99
CA MET A 220 4.24 15.48 8.79
C MET A 220 5.27 16.31 8.00
N GLY A 221 5.53 15.93 6.75
CA GLY A 221 6.69 16.42 6.01
C GLY A 221 7.99 15.72 6.44
N GLN A 222 9.03 15.87 5.63
CA GLN A 222 10.26 15.10 5.78
C GLN A 222 11.01 15.40 7.08
N GLU A 223 11.30 16.67 7.37
CA GLU A 223 12.09 17.08 8.54
C GLU A 223 11.46 16.61 9.87
N ARG A 224 10.15 16.81 10.03
CA ARG A 224 9.44 16.36 11.22
C ARG A 224 9.42 14.84 11.33
N THR A 225 9.28 14.14 10.20
CA THR A 225 9.33 12.67 10.17
C THR A 225 10.70 12.17 10.60
N GLU A 226 11.78 12.75 10.08
CA GLU A 226 13.16 12.37 10.44
C GLU A 226 13.38 12.54 11.95
N GLY A 227 13.00 13.69 12.53
CA GLY A 227 13.14 13.93 13.97
C GLY A 227 12.33 12.97 14.85
N ILE A 228 11.16 12.50 14.40
CA ILE A 228 10.39 11.47 15.11
C ILE A 228 11.09 10.10 15.03
N LEU A 229 11.67 9.77 13.87
CA LEU A 229 12.36 8.49 13.65
C LEU A 229 13.70 8.38 14.38
N GLU A 230 14.34 9.50 14.75
CA GLU A 230 15.50 9.50 15.65
C GLU A 230 15.11 9.06 17.08
N ILE A 231 13.85 9.23 17.45
CA ILE A 231 13.33 8.92 18.79
C ILE A 231 12.60 7.56 18.83
N ILE A 232 11.95 7.20 17.72
CA ILE A 232 11.20 5.95 17.52
C ILE A 232 11.80 5.23 16.31
N ASP A 233 12.81 4.41 16.57
CA ASP A 233 13.63 3.73 15.57
C ASP A 233 13.11 2.33 15.20
N ASP A 234 11.91 1.97 15.63
CA ASP A 234 11.31 0.65 15.43
C ASP A 234 10.81 0.40 14.01
N PHE A 235 10.51 1.46 13.25
CA PHE A 235 9.96 1.34 11.89
C PHE A 235 10.99 0.80 10.89
N ASP A 236 10.51 0.08 9.89
CA ASP A 236 11.36 -0.40 8.80
C ASP A 236 11.25 0.51 7.56
N ILE A 237 10.07 1.13 7.37
CA ILE A 237 9.81 2.12 6.34
C ILE A 237 9.00 3.28 6.91
N ALA A 238 9.32 4.49 6.46
CA ALA A 238 8.46 5.66 6.59
C ALA A 238 8.12 6.22 5.20
N LEU A 239 6.84 6.17 4.82
CA LEU A 239 6.31 6.87 3.66
C LEU A 239 5.95 8.30 4.08
N VAL A 240 6.58 9.29 3.44
CA VAL A 240 6.45 10.71 3.77
C VAL A 240 5.55 11.39 2.74
N GLY A 241 4.49 12.03 3.22
CA GLY A 241 3.70 13.02 2.50
C GLY A 241 3.91 14.42 3.08
N HIS A 242 3.10 15.36 2.62
CA HIS A 242 3.17 16.79 2.91
C HIS A 242 4.41 17.47 2.30
N GLY A 243 4.16 18.45 1.44
CA GLY A 243 5.21 19.27 0.84
C GLY A 243 5.97 18.60 -0.30
N LYS A 244 5.42 17.53 -0.91
CA LYS A 244 5.98 16.84 -2.09
C LYS A 244 7.47 16.47 -1.90
N PRO A 245 7.82 15.69 -0.87
CA PRO A 245 9.21 15.52 -0.42
C PRO A 245 10.16 15.01 -1.50
N GLY A 246 9.68 14.29 -2.52
CA GLY A 246 10.48 13.96 -3.70
C GLY A 246 11.76 13.20 -3.37
N ILE A 247 11.71 12.31 -2.37
CA ILE A 247 12.87 11.60 -1.81
C ILE A 247 13.52 10.75 -2.90
N LYS A 248 14.76 11.06 -3.25
CA LYS A 248 15.54 10.34 -4.27
C LYS A 248 16.60 9.47 -3.64
N GLY A 249 16.78 8.26 -4.18
CA GLY A 249 17.79 7.33 -3.69
C GLY A 249 17.40 6.65 -2.38
N GLU A 250 18.40 6.21 -1.62
CA GLU A 250 18.22 5.52 -0.34
C GLU A 250 18.53 6.50 0.79
N VAL A 251 17.49 7.09 1.37
CA VAL A 251 17.58 7.99 2.54
C VAL A 251 17.11 7.24 3.77
N LYS A 252 17.94 7.18 4.81
CA LYS A 252 17.65 6.43 6.05
C LYS A 252 17.83 7.30 7.29
N VAL A 253 16.96 7.08 8.27
CA VAL A 253 17.14 7.53 9.66
C VAL A 253 17.25 6.29 10.54
N GLY A 254 18.43 6.04 11.11
CA GLY A 254 18.75 4.76 11.73
C GLY A 254 18.57 3.62 10.72
N LYS A 255 17.70 2.64 11.05
CA LYS A 255 17.35 1.54 10.13
C LYS A 255 16.20 1.87 9.18
N THR A 256 15.39 2.89 9.47
CA THR A 256 14.15 3.20 8.76
C THR A 256 14.47 3.77 7.38
N LEU A 257 13.94 3.16 6.32
CA LEU A 257 14.03 3.71 4.97
C LEU A 257 12.92 4.74 4.72
N LEU A 258 13.29 5.93 4.26
CA LEU A 258 12.33 6.97 3.89
C LEU A 258 11.94 6.83 2.42
N LEU A 259 10.63 6.93 2.17
CA LEU A 259 10.02 6.88 0.86
C LEU A 259 9.16 8.14 0.66
N GLY A 260 9.12 8.67 -0.55
CA GLY A 260 8.30 9.82 -0.90
C GLY A 260 8.45 10.17 -2.37
N THR A 261 7.40 10.71 -2.98
CA THR A 261 7.38 11.15 -4.37
C THR A 261 7.29 12.67 -4.46
N ALA A 262 7.49 13.20 -5.68
CA ALA A 262 7.29 14.62 -5.96
C ALA A 262 5.80 15.02 -6.10
N GLY A 263 4.87 14.07 -5.87
CA GLY A 263 3.43 14.31 -5.84
C GLY A 263 2.76 14.54 -7.20
N GLU A 264 1.61 15.21 -7.14
CA GLU A 264 0.75 15.62 -8.26
C GLU A 264 0.27 14.47 -9.16
N GLY A 265 0.31 13.23 -8.65
CA GLY A 265 -0.06 12.05 -9.40
C GLY A 265 0.83 11.74 -10.61
N GLN A 266 1.99 12.40 -10.75
CA GLN A 266 2.89 12.21 -11.90
C GLN A 266 3.77 10.96 -11.76
N TYR A 267 4.00 10.53 -10.52
CA TYR A 267 4.88 9.42 -10.18
C TYR A 267 4.17 8.40 -9.30
N ILE A 268 4.52 7.12 -9.50
CA ILE A 268 4.33 6.08 -8.49
C ILE A 268 5.71 5.64 -8.02
N GLY A 269 5.94 5.70 -6.71
CA GLY A 269 7.10 5.07 -6.10
C GLY A 269 6.95 3.55 -6.13
N ASN A 270 8.02 2.84 -6.46
CA ASN A 270 8.08 1.39 -6.44
C ASN A 270 9.34 0.98 -5.68
N MET A 271 9.12 0.36 -4.52
CA MET A 271 10.15 -0.23 -3.68
C MET A 271 9.94 -1.73 -3.61
N LYS A 272 10.96 -2.49 -4.02
CA LYS A 272 10.98 -3.94 -3.85
C LYS A 272 11.84 -4.30 -2.67
N LEU A 273 11.36 -5.19 -1.83
CA LEU A 273 12.09 -5.76 -0.71
C LEU A 273 12.17 -7.26 -0.91
N THR A 274 13.32 -7.83 -0.60
CA THR A 274 13.53 -9.27 -0.62
C THR A 274 14.09 -9.73 0.71
N LEU A 275 13.54 -10.76 1.31
CA LEU A 275 14.07 -11.37 2.53
C LEU A 275 15.31 -12.20 2.18
N ASN A 276 16.46 -11.85 2.73
CA ASN A 276 17.70 -12.60 2.50
C ASN A 276 17.74 -13.90 3.34
N SER A 277 18.75 -14.73 3.10
CA SER A 277 18.95 -16.00 3.83
C SER A 277 19.17 -15.85 5.33
N SER A 278 19.55 -14.66 5.79
CA SER A 278 19.75 -14.32 7.20
C SER A 278 18.46 -13.84 7.88
N GLY A 279 17.35 -13.73 7.15
CA GLY A 279 16.08 -13.22 7.67
C GLY A 279 15.99 -11.70 7.74
N GLU A 280 16.85 -10.97 7.02
CA GLU A 280 16.81 -9.52 6.94
C GLU A 280 16.23 -9.06 5.60
N TYR A 281 15.45 -7.97 5.61
CA TYR A 281 14.95 -7.37 4.38
C TYR A 281 16.05 -6.57 3.69
N VAL A 282 16.31 -6.93 2.42
CA VAL A 282 17.18 -6.20 1.52
C VAL A 282 16.31 -5.31 0.63
N TYR A 283 16.58 -4.01 0.67
CA TYR A 283 15.88 -3.02 -0.13
C TYR A 283 16.47 -2.98 -1.54
N GLY A 284 15.61 -3.15 -2.53
CA GLY A 284 15.95 -2.92 -3.92
C GLY A 284 16.11 -1.44 -4.21
N ARG A 285 16.45 -1.13 -5.47
CA ARG A 285 16.54 0.26 -5.91
C ARG A 285 15.17 0.92 -5.89
N LEU A 286 15.05 2.05 -5.17
CA LEU A 286 13.88 2.92 -5.25
C LEU A 286 13.69 3.44 -6.68
N ARG A 287 12.49 3.23 -7.25
CA ARG A 287 12.11 3.74 -8.55
C ARG A 287 10.93 4.69 -8.44
N HIS A 288 11.09 5.93 -8.91
CA HIS A 288 9.96 6.82 -9.20
C HIS A 288 9.55 6.60 -10.66
N VAL A 289 8.46 5.88 -10.85
CA VAL A 289 7.94 5.58 -12.18
C VAL A 289 7.10 6.76 -12.65
N GLN A 290 7.64 7.51 -13.61
CA GLN A 290 6.90 8.56 -14.28
C GLN A 290 5.86 7.95 -15.23
N LEU A 291 4.61 8.40 -15.10
CA LEU A 291 3.48 7.82 -15.81
C LEU A 291 3.24 8.54 -17.14
N LEU A 292 4.15 8.33 -18.08
CA LEU A 292 4.10 8.97 -19.41
C LEU A 292 3.00 8.36 -20.28
N SER A 293 2.27 9.20 -20.99
CA SER A 293 1.20 8.81 -21.92
C SER A 293 1.64 7.82 -23.01
N LYS A 294 2.89 7.92 -23.47
CA LYS A 294 3.49 7.01 -24.46
C LYS A 294 3.72 5.59 -23.94
N ASN A 295 3.79 5.40 -22.62
CA ASN A 295 4.13 4.13 -21.99
C ASN A 295 2.92 3.44 -21.34
N TYR A 296 1.89 4.19 -20.98
CA TYR A 296 0.75 3.69 -20.23
C TYR A 296 -0.56 4.18 -20.82
N GLU A 297 -1.41 3.23 -21.24
CA GLU A 297 -2.81 3.51 -21.55
C GLU A 297 -3.60 3.80 -20.27
N LEU A 298 -4.72 4.52 -20.42
CA LEU A 298 -5.66 4.73 -19.32
C LEU A 298 -6.36 3.43 -18.97
N ASP A 299 -6.59 3.22 -17.68
CA ASP A 299 -7.39 2.10 -17.20
C ASP A 299 -8.87 2.33 -17.53
N ARG A 300 -9.51 1.32 -18.12
CA ARG A 300 -10.89 1.43 -18.61
C ARG A 300 -11.90 1.69 -17.50
N ASP A 301 -11.71 1.08 -16.32
CA ASP A 301 -12.65 1.27 -15.20
C ASP A 301 -12.58 2.72 -14.70
N ILE A 302 -11.39 3.32 -14.76
CA ILE A 302 -11.21 4.74 -14.46
C ILE A 302 -11.83 5.62 -15.55
N GLU A 303 -11.66 5.31 -16.83
CA GLU A 303 -12.34 6.05 -17.91
C GLU A 303 -13.87 6.03 -17.74
N ASP A 304 -14.42 4.89 -17.34
CA ASP A 304 -15.85 4.71 -17.07
C ASP A 304 -16.28 5.52 -15.84
N LEU A 305 -15.44 5.58 -14.81
CA LEU A 305 -15.66 6.39 -13.62
C LEU A 305 -15.75 7.89 -13.96
N PHE A 306 -14.82 8.44 -14.75
CA PHE A 306 -14.90 9.83 -15.19
C PHE A 306 -16.20 10.14 -15.96
N ARG A 307 -16.67 9.19 -16.79
CA ARG A 307 -17.96 9.31 -17.49
C ARG A 307 -19.14 9.30 -16.52
N LEU A 308 -19.13 8.43 -15.51
CA LEU A 308 -20.18 8.33 -14.50
C LEU A 308 -20.36 9.64 -13.73
N TYR A 309 -19.25 10.25 -13.31
CA TYR A 309 -19.24 11.52 -12.57
C TYR A 309 -19.45 12.75 -13.47
N LYS A 310 -19.55 12.57 -14.80
CA LYS A 310 -19.65 13.66 -15.79
C LYS A 310 -18.50 14.67 -15.68
N LEU A 311 -17.32 14.18 -15.29
CA LEU A 311 -16.08 14.93 -15.21
C LEU A 311 -15.27 14.54 -16.45
N PRO A 312 -15.35 15.25 -17.59
CA PRO A 312 -14.69 14.80 -18.81
C PRO A 312 -13.18 14.70 -18.62
N LEU A 313 -12.57 13.66 -19.18
CA LEU A 313 -11.11 13.55 -19.34
C LEU A 313 -10.60 14.66 -20.28
N THR A 314 -9.30 14.94 -20.24
CA THR A 314 -8.71 15.90 -21.18
C THR A 314 -8.70 15.35 -22.62
N ASP A 315 -8.68 16.24 -23.62
CA ASP A 315 -8.53 15.84 -25.02
C ASP A 315 -7.27 14.99 -25.25
N LYS A 316 -6.20 15.21 -24.49
CA LYS A 316 -4.95 14.42 -24.57
C LYS A 316 -5.09 13.02 -23.99
N GLU A 317 -5.94 12.86 -23.00
CA GLU A 317 -6.27 11.55 -22.43
C GLU A 317 -7.17 10.75 -23.37
N LEU A 318 -8.06 11.43 -24.09
CA LEU A 318 -8.96 10.82 -25.08
C LEU A 318 -8.26 10.53 -26.42
N ASN A 319 -7.36 11.41 -26.87
CA ASN A 319 -6.65 11.28 -28.14
C ASN A 319 -5.40 10.42 -27.99
N LYS A 320 -5.54 9.12 -28.27
CA LYS A 320 -4.41 8.19 -28.35
C LYS A 320 -3.38 8.68 -29.40
N PRO A 321 -2.10 8.90 -29.05
CA PRO A 321 -1.07 9.06 -30.07
C PRO A 321 -0.97 7.74 -30.87
N GLY A 322 -1.52 7.71 -32.09
CA GLY A 322 -1.44 6.54 -32.99
C GLY A 322 -2.75 6.06 -33.63
N ARG A 323 -3.92 6.64 -33.33
CA ARG A 323 -5.08 6.48 -34.23
C ARG A 323 -4.95 7.50 -35.34
N SER A 324 -4.37 7.11 -36.49
CA SER A 324 -4.49 7.93 -37.69
C SER A 324 -5.98 8.09 -37.97
N THR A 325 -6.41 9.33 -38.13
CA THR A 325 -7.69 9.66 -38.74
C THR A 325 -7.50 9.58 -40.26
N ASP A 326 -7.17 8.40 -40.78
CA ASP A 326 -7.32 8.13 -42.21
C ASP A 326 -8.66 7.43 -42.40
N GLY A 327 -9.68 8.21 -42.76
CA GLY A 327 -11.02 7.68 -42.98
C GLY A 327 -12.13 8.72 -43.04
N LYS A 328 -11.95 9.77 -43.85
CA LYS A 328 -13.04 10.42 -44.60
C LYS A 328 -12.52 10.88 -45.95
#